data_AF-A0A4P5VBH0-F1
#
_entry.id   AF-A0A4P5VBH0-F1
#
_cell.length_a   1.000
_cell.length_b   1.000
_cell.length_c   1.000
_cell.angle_alpha   90.00
_cell.angle_beta   90.00
_cell.angle_gamma   90.00
#
_symmetry.space_group_name_H-M   'P 1'
#
loop_
_entity.id
_entity.type
_entity.pdbx_description
1 polymer ?
#
loop_
_entity_poly.entity_id
_entity_poly.type
_entity_poly.pdbx_seq_one_letter_code
_entity_poly.pdbx_strand_id
1 'polypeptide(L)' 'MSAGNAPALYERIRSDHSLTQELFRQALQDPSGTLSRICDLGSSWGLPVSREEVKTHLASVDDADTKQWLLKARGGL' A
#
# COMPACT_ATOMS: atom_id res chain seq x y z
N MET A 1 8.90 4.81 18.07
CA MET A 1 9.80 3.83 17.42
C MET A 1 8.97 2.56 17.27
N SER A 2 8.30 2.31 16.16
CA SER A 2 8.95 1.93 14.90
C SER A 2 8.13 2.45 13.73
N ALA A 3 8.73 3.26 12.86
CA ALA A 3 8.30 3.25 11.47
C ALA A 3 8.59 1.81 11.02
N GLY A 4 7.55 0.98 10.89
CA GLY A 4 7.68 -0.43 10.56
C GLY A 4 8.35 -0.67 9.21
N ASN A 5 8.33 -1.89 8.69
CA ASN A 5 8.92 -2.18 7.36
C ASN A 5 8.15 -1.54 6.18
N ALA A 6 7.00 -0.90 6.46
CA ALA A 6 6.12 -0.28 5.48
C ALA A 6 6.78 0.75 4.54
N PRO A 7 7.65 1.68 4.99
CA PRO A 7 8.34 2.63 4.11
C PRO A 7 9.30 1.92 3.15
N ALA A 8 10.10 0.96 3.65
CA ALA A 8 11.03 0.20 2.83
C ALA A 8 10.31 -0.68 1.80
N LEU A 9 9.15 -1.24 2.19
CA LEU A 9 8.27 -1.97 1.29
C LEU A 9 7.71 -1.05 0.20
N TYR A 10 7.18 0.12 0.58
CA TYR A 10 6.65 1.10 -0.35
C TYR A 10 7.70 1.61 -1.33
N GLU A 11 8.91 1.91 -0.86
CA GLU A 11 10.05 2.29 -1.72
C GLU A 11 10.35 1.22 -2.79
N ARG A 12 10.27 -0.06 -2.41
CA ARG A 12 10.46 -1.17 -3.34
C ARG A 12 9.31 -1.30 -4.33
N ILE A 13 8.07 -1.17 -3.86
CA ILE A 13 6.88 -1.20 -4.72
C ILE A 13 6.96 -0.05 -5.73
N ARG A 14 7.19 1.19 -5.28
CA ARG A 14 7.25 2.38 -6.16
C ARG A 14 8.43 2.36 -7.12
N SER A 15 9.51 1.67 -6.78
CA SER A 15 10.64 1.47 -7.68
C SER A 15 10.25 0.61 -8.89
N ASP A 16 9.22 -0.23 -8.75
CA ASP A 16 8.61 -1.00 -9.82
C ASP A 16 7.28 -0.36 -10.27
N HIS A 17 7.34 0.41 -11.35
CA HIS A 17 6.16 1.07 -11.92
C HIS A 17 5.08 0.08 -12.36
N SER A 18 5.43 -1.12 -12.83
CA SER A 18 4.45 -2.10 -13.31
C SER A 18 3.67 -2.68 -12.13
N LEU A 19 4.39 -3.06 -11.07
CA LEU A 19 3.80 -3.55 -9.83
C LEU A 19 2.93 -2.48 -9.16
N THR A 20 3.42 -1.24 -9.12
CA THR A 20 2.67 -0.11 -8.57
C THR A 20 1.35 0.10 -9.31
N GLN A 21 1.37 0.10 -10.65
CA GLN A 21 0.14 0.24 -11.44
C GLN A 21 -0.82 -0.94 -11.26
N GLU A 22 -0.31 -2.17 -11.15
CA GLU A 22 -1.12 -3.36 -10.89
C GLU A 22 -1.83 -3.25 -9.53
N LEU A 23 -1.09 -2.93 -8.47
CA LEU A 23 -1.64 -2.76 -7.12
C LEU A 23 -2.65 -1.60 -7.08
N PHE A 24 -2.36 -0.51 -7.78
CA PHE A 24 -3.27 0.64 -7.88
C PHE A 24 -4.59 0.25 -8.54
N ARG A 25 -4.54 -0.38 -9.73
CA ARG A 25 -5.74 -0.87 -10.42
C ARG A 25 -6.51 -1.87 -9.57
N GLN A 26 -5.82 -2.79 -8.92
CA GLN A 26 -6.43 -3.77 -8.05
C GLN A 26 -7.13 -3.07 -6.88
N ALA A 27 -6.56 -2.02 -6.30
CA ALA A 27 -7.19 -1.33 -5.18
C ALA A 27 -8.41 -0.49 -5.56
N LEU A 28 -8.49 0.00 -6.79
CA LEU A 28 -9.69 0.63 -7.32
C LEU A 28 -10.87 -0.35 -7.41
N GLN A 29 -10.59 -1.64 -7.60
CA GLN A 29 -11.59 -2.71 -7.69
C GLN A 29 -11.84 -3.39 -6.34
N ASP A 30 -10.76 -3.72 -5.63
CA ASP A 30 -10.73 -4.40 -4.33
C ASP A 30 -9.60 -3.83 -3.44
N PRO A 31 -9.90 -2.84 -2.58
CA PRO A 31 -8.91 -2.24 -1.68
C PRO A 31 -8.46 -3.22 -0.58
N SER A 32 -9.29 -4.19 -0.19
CA SER A 32 -8.99 -5.13 0.90
C SER A 32 -8.03 -6.23 0.42
N GLY A 33 -8.22 -6.69 -0.82
CA GLY A 33 -7.34 -7.60 -1.53
C GLY A 33 -5.97 -6.98 -1.78
N THR A 34 -5.91 -5.69 -2.14
CA THR A 34 -4.62 -4.99 -2.30
C THR A 34 -3.84 -4.87 -0.99
N LEU A 35 -4.50 -4.53 0.12
CA LEU A 35 -3.82 -4.51 1.42
C LEU A 35 -3.24 -5.88 1.80
N SER A 36 -3.96 -6.97 1.49
CA SER A 36 -3.46 -8.33 1.74
C SER A 36 -2.26 -8.65 0.86
N ARG A 37 -2.35 -8.34 -0.43
CA ARG A 37 -1.25 -8.55 -1.39
C ARG A 37 0.01 -7.76 -1.03
N ILE A 38 -0.13 -6.55 -0.47
CA ILE A 38 1.01 -5.77 0.04
C ILE A 38 1.65 -6.45 1.25
N CYS A 39 0.86 -6.99 2.19
CA CYS A 39 1.39 -7.77 3.31
C CYS A 39 2.11 -9.05 2.84
N ASP A 40 1.58 -9.74 1.83
CA ASP A 40 2.22 -10.91 1.22
C ASP A 40 3.54 -10.54 0.53
N LEU A 41 3.57 -9.46 -0.24
CA LEU A 41 4.81 -8.93 -0.85
C LEU A 41 5.86 -8.58 0.20
N GLY A 42 5.43 -7.91 1.29
CA GLY A 42 6.29 -7.64 2.43
C GLY A 42 6.92 -8.91 2.98
N SER A 43 6.10 -9.93 3.24
CA SER A 43 6.60 -11.22 3.72
C SER A 43 7.56 -11.89 2.74
N SER A 44 7.26 -11.85 1.44
CA SER A 44 8.11 -12.42 0.39
C SER A 44 9.46 -11.70 0.24
N TRP A 45 9.52 -10.42 0.57
CA TRP A 45 10.74 -9.60 0.46
C TRP A 45 11.53 -9.50 1.77
N GLY A 46 11.12 -10.24 2.81
CA GLY A 46 11.75 -10.17 4.14
C GLY A 46 11.43 -8.87 4.89
N LEU A 47 10.36 -8.18 4.48
CA LEU A 47 9.83 -6.95 5.05
C LEU A 47 8.40 -7.20 5.55
N PRO A 48 8.18 -8.07 6.55
CA PRO A 48 6.84 -8.35 7.05
C PRO A 48 6.21 -7.07 7.56
N VAL A 49 4.98 -6.80 7.10
CA VAL A 49 4.19 -5.63 7.50
C VAL A 49 2.76 -6.06 7.80
N SER A 50 2.17 -5.38 8.78
CA SER A 50 0.77 -5.56 9.13
C SER A 50 -0.11 -4.58 8.34
N ARG A 51 -1.40 -4.92 8.15
CA ARG A 51 -2.38 -4.02 7.52
C ARG A 51 -2.44 -2.66 8.23
N GLU A 52 -2.29 -2.65 9.56
CA GLU A 52 -2.27 -1.42 10.36
C GLU A 52 -1.03 -0.56 10.10
N GLU A 53 0.15 -1.16 9.92
CA GLU A 53 1.38 -0.45 9.58
C GLU A 53 1.28 0.17 8.19
N VAL A 54 0.74 -0.58 7.22
CA VAL A 54 0.49 -0.10 5.86
C VAL A 54 -0.46 1.09 5.90
N LYS A 55 -1.60 0.97 6.59
CA LYS A 55 -2.58 2.06 6.76
C LYS A 55 -1.99 3.28 7.47
N THR A 56 -1.21 3.08 8.53
CA THR A 56 -0.55 4.15 9.27
C THR A 56 0.47 4.88 8.40
N HIS A 57 1.27 4.14 7.63
CA HIS A 57 2.24 4.71 6.70
C HIS A 57 1.54 5.51 5.60
N LEU A 58 0.50 4.94 4.99
CA LEU A 58 -0.34 5.60 3.99
C LEU A 58 -0.99 6.90 4.51
N ALA A 59 -1.46 6.90 5.76
CA ALA A 59 -2.02 8.09 6.37
C ALA A 59 -0.96 9.19 6.58
N SER A 60 0.28 8.78 6.86
CA SER A 60 1.43 9.67 7.05
C SER A 60 2.06 10.15 5.74
N VAL A 61 1.84 9.47 4.62
CA VAL A 61 2.34 9.86 3.29
C VAL A 61 1.40 10.92 2.70
N ASP A 62 1.80 12.18 2.70
CA ASP A 62 1.03 13.31 2.16
C ASP A 62 0.98 13.40 0.63
N ASP A 63 1.48 12.38 -0.06
CA ASP A 63 1.38 12.26 -1.50
C ASP A 63 -0.08 11.98 -1.90
N ALA A 64 -0.73 12.98 -2.49
CA ALA A 64 -2.12 12.91 -2.93
C ALA A 64 -2.37 11.71 -3.85
N ASP A 65 -1.42 11.36 -4.71
CA ASP A 65 -1.49 10.19 -5.61
C ASP A 65 -1.54 8.87 -4.83
N THR A 66 -0.71 8.74 -3.79
CA THR A 66 -0.64 7.52 -2.96
C THR A 66 -1.85 7.40 -2.03
N LYS A 67 -2.37 8.52 -1.53
CA LYS A 67 -3.60 8.58 -0.73
C LYS A 67 -4.85 8.29 -1.58
N GLN A 68 -4.88 8.69 -2.85
CA GLN A 68 -6.09 8.66 -3.66
C GLN A 68 -6.60 7.25 -3.98
N TRP A 69 -5.75 6.25 -4.20
CA TRP A 69 -6.26 4.92 -4.54
C TRP A 69 -6.85 4.13 -3.37
N LEU A 70 -6.46 4.43 -2.13
CA LEU A 70 -7.07 3.85 -0.93
C LEU A 70 -8.23 4.68 -0.37
N LEU A 71 -8.18 6.01 -0.47
CA LEU A 71 -9.26 6.87 0.01
C LEU A 71 -10.45 6.92 -0.95
N LYS A 72 -10.23 6.83 -2.27
CA LYS A 72 -11.32 6.86 -3.26
C LYS A 72 -12.18 5.60 -3.25
N ALA A 73 -11.72 4.51 -2.64
CA ALA A 73 -12.53 3.32 -2.36
C ALA A 73 -13.67 3.57 -1.35
N ARG A 74 -13.72 4.75 -0.70
CA ARG A 74 -14.86 5.22 0.11
C ARG A 74 -15.80 6.18 -0.62
N GLY A 75 -15.61 6.41 -1.92
CA GLY A 75 -16.47 7.28 -2.73
C GLY A 75 -17.68 6.55 -3.32
N GLY A 76 -18.54 6.02 -2.46
CA GLY A 76 -19.86 5.54 -2.86
C GLY A 76 -20.92 6.55 -2.42
N LEU A 77 -21.32 7.42 -3.36
CA LEU A 77 -22.49 8.34 -3.37
C LEU A 77 -22.49 9.52 -2.39
#